data_AF-A0A7S4UXF8-F1
#
_entry.id   AF-A0A7S4UXF8-F1
#
_cell.length_a   1.000
_cell.length_b   1.000
_cell.length_c   1.000
_cell.angle_alpha   90.00
_cell.angle_beta   90.00
_cell.angle_gamma   90.00
#
_symmetry.space_group_name_H-M   'P 1'
#
loop_
_entity.id
_entity.type
_entity.pdbx_description
1 polymer ?
#
loop_
_entity_poly.entity_id
_entity_poly.type
_entity_poly.pdbx_seq_one_letter_code
_entity_poly.pdbx_strand_id
1 'polypeptide(L)'
;AEDTFWIGSQAEGMGSVSGWLARSQVVKQDIWVARLARPKKGPGAWELQDRSRQQIGEETYSYVVMAHNGKCADRLIKTAPMRTDAHAPLRCKFTAEPSASQTDRLELSSLWVCVLAVPVGAA
;
A
#
# COMPACT_ATOMS: atom_id res chain seq x y z
N ALA A 1 -11.97 -28.42 -21.91
CA ALA A 1 -10.73 -27.64 -21.75
C ALA A 1 -11.13 -26.36 -21.04
N GLU A 2 -10.49 -26.00 -19.93
CA GLU A 2 -10.73 -24.68 -19.35
C GLU A 2 -10.17 -23.64 -20.32
N ASP A 3 -11.04 -22.76 -20.81
CA ASP A 3 -10.63 -21.66 -21.67
C ASP A 3 -9.71 -20.74 -20.88
N THR A 4 -8.47 -20.60 -21.37
CA THR A 4 -7.48 -19.74 -20.74
C THR A 4 -7.87 -18.29 -20.97
N PHE A 5 -8.10 -17.55 -19.88
CA PHE A 5 -8.44 -16.13 -19.91
C PHE A 5 -7.18 -15.26 -19.89
N TRP A 6 -7.08 -14.32 -20.83
CA TRP A 6 -5.93 -13.42 -20.97
C TRP A 6 -6.35 -11.96 -20.78
N ILE A 7 -5.52 -11.21 -20.04
CA ILE A 7 -5.66 -9.76 -19.88
C ILE A 7 -4.38 -9.11 -20.42
N GLY A 8 -4.52 -8.24 -21.42
CA GLY A 8 -3.40 -7.50 -22.00
C GLY A 8 -3.88 -6.36 -22.90
N SER A 9 -3.05 -5.33 -23.05
CA SER A 9 -3.27 -4.23 -23.99
C SER A 9 -1.92 -3.74 -24.50
N GLN A 10 -1.77 -3.60 -25.81
CA GLN A 10 -0.58 -3.01 -26.42
C GLN A 10 -0.45 -1.52 -26.05
N ALA A 11 -1.57 -0.81 -25.98
CA ALA A 11 -1.58 0.62 -25.66
C ALA A 11 -1.30 0.90 -24.17
N GLU A 12 -1.81 0.05 -23.27
CA GLU A 12 -1.68 0.25 -21.82
C GLU A 12 -0.51 -0.55 -21.20
N GLY A 13 0.06 -1.51 -21.94
CA GLY A 13 1.08 -2.43 -21.46
C GLY A 13 0.66 -3.15 -20.18
N MET A 14 1.54 -3.17 -19.18
CA MET A 14 1.26 -3.75 -17.85
C MET A 14 0.14 -3.04 -17.09
N GLY A 15 -0.20 -1.81 -17.47
CA GLY A 15 -1.34 -1.07 -16.90
C GLY A 15 -2.68 -1.74 -17.15
N SER A 16 -2.78 -2.60 -18.17
CA SER A 16 -3.99 -3.36 -18.47
C SER A 16 -4.43 -4.27 -17.31
N VAL A 17 -3.48 -4.82 -16.54
CA VAL A 17 -3.77 -5.70 -15.41
C VAL A 17 -4.42 -4.93 -14.26
N SER A 18 -3.79 -3.83 -13.83
CA SER A 18 -4.34 -2.98 -12.77
C SER A 18 -5.64 -2.31 -13.20
N GLY A 19 -5.73 -1.88 -14.46
CA GLY A 19 -6.94 -1.34 -15.07
C GLY A 19 -8.10 -2.33 -15.02
N TRP A 20 -7.85 -3.59 -15.40
CA TRP A 20 -8.87 -4.66 -15.31
C TRP A 20 -9.32 -4.92 -13.87
N LEU A 21 -8.38 -5.06 -12.93
CA LEU A 21 -8.68 -5.27 -11.50
C LEU A 21 -9.52 -4.14 -10.90
N ALA A 22 -9.31 -2.91 -11.36
CA ALA A 22 -10.03 -1.74 -10.88
C ALA A 22 -11.47 -1.61 -11.43
N ARG A 23 -11.82 -2.29 -12.55
CA ARG A 23 -13.13 -2.09 -13.22
C ARG A 23 -14.34 -2.37 -12.35
N SER A 24 -14.22 -3.30 -11.42
CA SER A 24 -15.31 -3.66 -10.49
C SER A 24 -15.17 -2.98 -9.13
N GLN A 25 -14.34 -1.96 -9.00
CA GLN A 25 -14.04 -1.31 -7.73
C GLN A 25 -14.23 0.20 -7.82
N VAL A 26 -14.68 0.81 -6.71
CA VAL A 26 -14.67 2.27 -6.55
C VAL A 26 -13.28 2.66 -6.04
N VAL A 27 -12.38 2.97 -6.96
CA VAL A 27 -11.02 3.38 -6.63
C VAL A 27 -10.95 4.90 -6.55
N LYS A 28 -10.47 5.42 -5.42
CA LYS A 28 -10.13 6.84 -5.29
C LYS A 28 -8.61 7.00 -5.44
N GLN A 29 -8.19 7.71 -6.48
CA GLN A 29 -6.79 8.00 -6.79
C GLN A 29 -6.38 9.38 -6.28
N ASP A 30 -5.09 9.68 -6.28
CA ASP A 30 -4.50 10.94 -5.81
C ASP A 30 -4.83 11.30 -4.35
N ILE A 31 -5.12 10.27 -3.54
CA ILE A 31 -5.38 10.39 -2.11
C ILE A 31 -4.19 9.90 -1.31
N TRP A 32 -3.64 10.78 -0.47
CA TRP A 32 -2.60 10.42 0.50
C TRP A 32 -3.21 10.19 1.88
N VAL A 33 -3.33 8.93 2.30
CA VAL A 33 -3.69 8.59 3.69
C VAL A 33 -2.45 8.74 4.57
N ALA A 34 -2.45 9.76 5.43
CA ALA A 34 -1.31 10.04 6.31
C ALA A 34 -1.48 9.48 7.72
N ARG A 35 -2.72 9.29 8.18
CA ARG A 35 -3.00 8.90 9.55
C ARG A 35 -4.22 7.98 9.66
N LEU A 36 -4.17 7.10 10.64
CA LEU A 36 -5.29 6.32 11.16
C LEU A 36 -5.73 6.94 12.48
N ALA A 37 -6.99 7.36 12.57
CA ALA A 37 -7.54 7.99 13.76
C ALA A 37 -8.75 7.22 14.30
N ARG A 38 -9.10 7.49 15.56
CA ARG A 38 -10.37 7.04 16.10
C ARG A 38 -11.46 7.97 15.56
N PRO A 39 -12.56 7.46 15.00
CA PRO A 39 -13.65 8.29 14.52
C PRO A 39 -14.17 9.23 15.58
N LYS A 40 -14.39 10.50 15.19
CA LYS A 40 -15.07 11.47 16.06
C LYS A 40 -16.58 11.29 16.06
N LYS A 41 -17.12 10.72 14.98
CA LYS A 41 -18.55 10.47 14.75
C LYS A 41 -18.68 9.16 13.98
N GLY A 42 -19.76 8.42 14.20
CA GLY A 42 -20.05 7.17 13.48
C GLY A 42 -19.65 5.91 14.25
N PRO A 43 -20.13 4.73 13.80
CA PRO A 43 -19.96 3.46 14.51
C PRO A 43 -18.63 2.76 14.21
N GLY A 44 -17.84 3.23 13.23
CA GLY A 44 -16.60 2.58 12.83
C GLY A 44 -15.50 2.65 13.88
N ALA A 45 -14.47 1.82 13.72
CA ALA A 45 -13.29 1.82 14.57
C ALA A 45 -12.18 2.75 14.04
N TRP A 46 -12.22 3.10 12.75
CA TRP A 46 -11.15 3.79 12.04
C TRP A 46 -11.66 4.96 11.20
N GLU A 47 -10.96 6.08 11.29
CA GLU A 47 -11.10 7.26 10.44
C GLU A 47 -9.76 7.44 9.70
N LEU A 48 -9.81 7.54 8.38
CA LEU A 48 -8.63 7.84 7.57
C LEU A 48 -8.45 9.34 7.50
N GLN A 49 -7.24 9.84 7.72
CA GLN A 49 -6.94 11.27 7.68
C GLN A 49 -5.75 11.59 6.78
N ASP A 50 -5.79 12.79 6.22
CA ASP A 50 -4.69 13.36 5.45
C ASP A 50 -3.61 13.96 6.37
N ARG A 51 -2.63 14.67 5.79
CA ARG A 51 -1.57 15.33 6.56
C ARG A 51 -2.07 16.50 7.40
N SER A 52 -3.16 17.14 6.98
CA SER A 52 -3.80 18.26 7.70
C SER A 52 -4.78 17.79 8.79
N ARG A 53 -4.87 16.47 9.02
CA ARG A 53 -5.79 15.81 9.97
C ARG A 53 -7.26 15.97 9.60
N GLN A 54 -7.54 16.23 8.32
CA GLN A 54 -8.89 16.21 7.77
C GLN A 54 -9.25 14.77 7.39
N GLN A 55 -10.52 14.42 7.61
CA GLN A 55 -11.04 13.10 7.25
C GLN A 55 -10.98 12.93 5.72
N ILE A 56 -10.53 11.75 5.30
CA ILE A 56 -10.52 11.32 3.91
C ILE A 56 -11.78 10.50 3.67
N GLY A 57 -12.62 10.99 2.76
CA GLY A 57 -13.95 10.43 2.53
C GLY A 57 -14.94 10.84 3.62
N GLU A 58 -16.17 10.35 3.52
CA GLU A 58 -17.26 10.70 4.44
C GLU A 58 -17.53 9.60 5.48
N GLU A 59 -16.91 8.44 5.30
CA GLU A 59 -17.21 7.22 6.05
C GLU A 59 -16.19 6.93 7.15
N THR A 60 -16.63 6.07 8.06
CA THR A 60 -15.77 5.43 9.08
C THR A 60 -15.73 3.94 8.82
N TYR A 61 -14.61 3.31 9.13
CA TYR A 61 -14.33 1.94 8.73
C TYR A 61 -14.25 1.02 9.95
N SER A 62 -14.81 -0.18 9.86
CA SER A 62 -14.63 -1.21 10.88
C SER A 62 -13.23 -1.84 10.82
N TYR A 63 -12.64 -1.89 9.63
CA TYR A 63 -11.34 -2.48 9.37
C TYR A 63 -10.55 -1.65 8.34
N VAL A 64 -9.23 -1.70 8.42
CA VAL A 64 -8.31 -1.08 7.45
C VAL A 64 -7.31 -2.12 6.99
N VAL A 65 -7.18 -2.29 5.67
CA VAL A 65 -6.16 -3.13 5.05
C VAL A 65 -5.09 -2.24 4.43
N MET A 66 -3.84 -2.38 4.88
CA MET A 66 -2.71 -1.59 4.37
C MET A 66 -1.92 -2.41 3.34
N ALA A 67 -2.20 -2.18 2.06
CA ALA A 67 -1.44 -2.75 0.94
C ALA A 67 -0.35 -1.77 0.44
N HIS A 68 0.61 -1.44 1.31
CA HIS A 68 1.67 -0.47 1.02
C HIS A 68 3.06 -1.07 1.26
N ASN A 69 4.09 -0.53 0.61
CA ASN A 69 5.49 -0.83 0.93
C ASN A 69 5.81 -0.63 2.43
N GLY A 70 6.78 -1.39 2.94
CA GLY A 70 7.06 -1.51 4.37
C GLY A 70 7.29 -0.19 5.09
N LYS A 71 8.05 0.75 4.50
CA LYS A 71 8.38 2.04 5.14
C LYS A 71 7.15 2.90 5.42
N CYS A 72 6.24 2.95 4.47
CA CYS A 72 5.03 3.77 4.62
C CYS A 72 3.98 3.06 5.46
N ALA A 73 3.87 1.74 5.36
CA ALA A 73 3.02 0.95 6.23
C ALA A 73 3.44 1.09 7.70
N ASP A 74 4.74 0.98 8.01
CA ASP A 74 5.31 1.21 9.35
C ASP A 74 5.02 2.64 9.86
N ARG A 75 5.11 3.64 8.98
CA ARG A 75 4.81 5.03 9.33
C ARG A 75 3.33 5.24 9.62
N LEU A 76 2.46 4.65 8.82
CA LEU A 76 1.01 4.80 8.95
C LEU A 76 0.51 4.08 10.20
N ILE A 77 0.93 2.84 10.44
CA ILE A 77 0.46 2.06 11.59
C ILE A 77 0.84 2.72 12.92
N LYS A 78 1.99 3.41 13.00
CA LYS A 78 2.41 4.19 14.18
C LYS A 78 1.46 5.34 14.53
N THR A 79 0.57 5.74 13.62
CA THR A 79 -0.44 6.77 13.89
C THR A 79 -1.72 6.21 14.51
N ALA A 80 -1.90 4.89 14.49
CA ALA A 80 -3.11 4.23 14.97
C ALA A 80 -3.42 4.60 16.43
N PRO A 81 -4.70 4.81 16.77
CA PRO A 81 -5.11 5.19 18.13
C PRO A 81 -5.03 4.03 19.11
N MET A 82 -4.88 2.79 18.63
CA MET A 82 -4.67 1.60 19.44
C MET A 82 -3.56 0.72 18.86
N ARG A 83 -2.90 -0.04 19.74
CA ARG A 83 -1.97 -1.07 19.33
C ARG A 83 -2.73 -2.24 18.69
N THR A 84 -2.20 -2.76 17.60
CA THR A 84 -2.74 -3.88 16.85
C THR A 84 -1.64 -4.90 16.57
N ASP A 85 -2.02 -6.12 16.21
CA ASP A 85 -1.07 -7.16 15.81
C ASP A 85 -0.29 -6.80 14.55
N ALA A 86 -0.79 -5.86 13.73
CA ALA A 86 -0.08 -5.33 12.58
C ALA A 86 1.13 -4.46 12.94
N HIS A 87 1.27 -3.98 14.18
CA HIS A 87 2.39 -3.11 14.56
C HIS A 87 3.74 -3.83 14.48
N ALA A 88 3.82 -5.07 14.98
CA ALA A 88 5.07 -5.83 15.02
C ALA A 88 5.60 -6.21 13.63
N PRO A 89 4.82 -6.87 12.73
CA PRO A 89 5.32 -7.31 11.44
C PRO A 89 5.64 -6.15 10.48
N LEU A 90 5.10 -4.96 10.71
CA LEU A 90 5.37 -3.79 9.87
C LEU A 90 6.64 -3.04 10.28
N ARG A 91 7.26 -3.35 11.43
CA ARG A 91 8.46 -2.61 11.88
C ARG A 91 9.56 -2.80 10.86
N CYS A 92 10.05 -1.68 10.34
CA CYS A 92 11.05 -1.69 9.28
C CYS A 92 12.24 -0.79 9.64
N LYS A 93 13.38 -1.09 9.03
CA LYS A 93 14.58 -0.27 9.06
C LYS A 93 15.21 -0.27 7.68
N PHE A 94 15.38 0.92 7.12
CA PHE A 94 15.97 1.12 5.80
C PHE A 94 17.33 1.76 6.02
N THR A 95 18.39 0.95 5.97
CA THR A 95 19.77 1.39 6.13
C THR A 95 20.61 0.82 4.99
N ALA A 96 21.65 1.56 4.58
CA ALA A 96 22.56 1.12 3.52
C ALA A 96 23.36 -0.11 3.93
N GLU A 97 23.67 -0.22 5.22
CA GLU A 97 24.34 -1.37 5.82
C GLU A 97 23.34 -2.14 6.69
N PRO A 98 23.36 -3.48 6.66
CA PRO A 98 22.58 -4.30 7.57
C PRO A 98 23.05 -4.10 9.01
N SER A 99 22.13 -4.26 9.97
CA SER A 99 22.50 -4.21 11.38
C SER A 99 23.50 -5.30 11.74
N ALA A 100 24.53 -4.95 12.50
CA ALA A 100 25.52 -5.89 13.02
C ALA A 100 24.94 -6.87 14.07
N SER A 101 23.78 -6.54 14.65
CA SER A 101 23.07 -7.35 15.64
C SER A 101 21.67 -7.73 15.15
N GLN A 102 21.09 -8.78 15.75
CA GLN A 102 19.70 -9.15 15.50
C GLN A 102 18.78 -7.98 15.80
N THR A 103 17.94 -7.62 14.83
CA THR A 103 16.92 -6.58 14.94
C THR A 103 15.53 -7.20 14.95
N ASP A 104 14.59 -6.55 15.63
CA ASP A 104 13.16 -6.87 15.59
C ASP A 104 12.43 -6.15 14.43
N ARG A 105 13.17 -5.78 13.39
CA ARG A 105 12.68 -5.00 12.24
C ARG A 105 13.04 -5.69 10.93
N LEU A 106 12.16 -5.55 9.96
CA LEU A 106 12.44 -5.89 8.57
C LEU A 106 13.46 -4.90 8.00
N GLU A 107 14.62 -5.41 7.61
CA GLU A 107 15.68 -4.60 7.01
C GLU A 107 15.71 -4.78 5.50
N LEU A 108 15.64 -3.66 4.77
CA LEU A 108 15.99 -3.62 3.36
C LEU A 108 17.46 -3.19 3.24
N SER A 109 18.36 -4.17 3.18
CA SER A 109 19.81 -3.97 3.05
C SER A 109 20.33 -4.16 1.62
N SER A 110 19.49 -4.62 0.69
CA SER A 110 19.85 -4.78 -0.72
C SER A 110 18.61 -4.70 -1.61
N LEU A 111 18.73 -4.03 -2.76
CA LEU A 111 17.68 -3.93 -3.76
C LEU A 111 18.19 -4.55 -5.07
N TRP A 112 17.51 -5.59 -5.53
CA TRP A 112 17.75 -6.19 -6.83
C TRP A 112 16.70 -5.67 -7.80
N VAL A 113 17.13 -5.05 -8.90
CA VAL A 113 16.23 -4.44 -9.88
C VAL A 113 16.43 -5.15 -11.21
N CYS A 114 15.34 -5.69 -11.77
CA CYS A 114 15.31 -6.18 -13.14
C CYS A 114 14.95 -5.00 -14.06
N VAL A 115 15.84 -4.68 -14.99
CA VAL A 115 15.61 -3.65 -16.01
C VAL A 115 15.33 -4.37 -17.33
N LEU A 116 14.16 -4.11 -17.90
CA LEU A 116 13.81 -4.57 -19.25
C LEU A 116 13.87 -3.38 -20.19
N ALA A 117 14.67 -3.49 -21.25
CA ALA A 117 14.65 -2.55 -22.36
C ALA A 117 13.81 -3.17 -23.49
N VAL A 118 12.74 -2.49 -23.90
CA VAL A 118 11.92 -2.88 -25.05
C VAL A 118 12.29 -1.96 -26.22
N PRO A 119 12.70 -2.49 -27.39
CA PRO A 119 13.01 -1.69 -28.56
C PRO A 119 11.81 -0.88 -29.03
N VAL A 120 12.07 0.32 -29.56
CA VAL A 120 11.04 1.14 -30.22
C VAL A 120 10.49 0.35 -31.41
N GLY A 121 9.17 0.12 -31.43
CA GLY A 121 8.49 -0.62 -32.50
C GLY A 121 8.34 -2.13 -32.25
N ALA A 122 8.78 -2.66 -31.11
CA ALA A 122 8.48 -4.04 -30.71
C ALA A 122 7.09 -4.12 -30.06
N ALA A 123 6.03 -4.08 -30.88
CA ALA A 123 4.70 -4.57 -30.53
C ALA A 123 3.85 -4.81 -31.78
#